data_AF-A0AAU8FQ79-F1
#
_entry.id   AF-A0AAU8FQ79-F1
#
_cell.length_a   1.000
_cell.length_b   1.000
_cell.length_c   1.000
_cell.angle_alpha   90.00
_cell.angle_beta   90.00
_cell.angle_gamma   90.00
#
_symmetry.space_group_name_H-M   'P 1'
#
loop_
_entity.id
_entity.type
_entity.pdbx_description
1 polymer ?
#
loop_
_entity_poly.entity_id
_entity_poly.type
_entity_poly.pdbx_seq_one_letter_code
_entity_poly.pdbx_strand_id
1 'polypeptide(L)'
;MLAWIALWCVVRYYSIPAFAKDNIHVIAHASIVVFLQSVSVFYLLGYVIFPRFLYTRKIILLIISLLAIFLLIHLTNYHEFRYLSTITNGSVENPSYIDKLWDFYQTGNYLTSCFTNFDIAYTDYAWSLYYITPLLAIKVMRDIINSRTKNMQLEMERLQLEKANLNLQTQSLQLQKNNLNLELSFLKSQINPHFLFNTLNAIYTKTVDVDEQAADLVLKLSDLMRYSLYESSKESVVLAKEISYIETYLALERARFSDKVTINYRLSGNPEEYMIAPLLLVSFVENAFKHGPAKSKYGSYVNISIDLYDNTLHFSIKNNIPQNTRLQKPAGKSGEKVGGFGLSNTSKRLQLLYPEKHKLSVQQTESEFSVDLVLELDMSGVARHVIS
;
A
#
# COMPACT_ATOMS: atom_id res chain seq x y z
N MET A 1 -11.01 13.72 49.65
CA MET A 1 -11.24 13.96 51.09
C MET A 1 -11.03 15.43 51.45
N LEU A 2 -9.84 16.00 51.25
CA LEU A 2 -9.56 17.42 51.55
C LEU A 2 -10.52 18.42 50.88
N ALA A 3 -10.89 18.20 49.61
CA ALA A 3 -11.85 19.06 48.90
C ALA A 3 -13.25 19.07 49.54
N TRP A 4 -13.71 17.94 50.10
CA TRP A 4 -15.00 17.85 50.77
C TRP A 4 -14.99 18.54 52.14
N ILE A 5 -13.87 18.43 52.87
CA ILE A 5 -13.68 19.13 54.15
C ILE A 5 -13.67 20.64 53.91
N ALA A 6 -12.95 21.11 52.88
CA ALA A 6 -12.94 22.52 52.49
C ALA A 6 -14.34 23.01 52.09
N LEU A 7 -15.06 22.24 51.27
CA LEU A 7 -16.43 22.59 50.89
C LEU A 7 -17.36 22.67 52.10
N TRP A 8 -17.29 21.71 53.02
CA TRP A 8 -18.05 21.72 54.26
C TRP A 8 -17.80 23.00 55.06
N CYS A 9 -16.53 23.37 55.26
CA CYS A 9 -16.17 24.60 55.97
C CYS A 9 -16.74 25.86 55.29
N VAL A 10 -16.63 25.95 53.96
CA VAL A 10 -17.18 27.08 53.19
C VAL A 10 -18.70 27.17 53.32
N VAL A 11 -19.42 26.06 53.11
CA VAL A 11 -20.88 26.02 53.19
C VAL A 11 -21.35 26.39 54.60
N ARG A 12 -20.77 25.77 55.64
CA ARG A 12 -21.21 25.91 57.03
C ARG A 12 -20.90 27.26 57.65
N TYR A 13 -19.72 27.81 57.40
CA TYR A 13 -19.22 28.99 58.12
C TYR A 13 -19.25 30.28 57.29
N TYR A 14 -19.35 30.18 55.96
CA TYR A 14 -19.32 31.36 55.10
C TYR A 14 -20.61 31.51 54.31
N SER A 15 -20.96 30.54 53.46
CA SER A 15 -22.04 30.71 52.49
C SER A 15 -23.43 30.75 53.11
N ILE A 16 -23.89 29.66 53.75
CA ILE A 16 -25.25 29.58 54.30
C ILE A 16 -25.51 30.68 55.35
N PRO A 17 -24.58 30.98 56.29
CA PRO A 17 -24.74 32.12 57.19
C PRO A 17 -24.90 33.46 56.47
N ALA A 18 -24.11 33.73 55.43
CA ALA A 18 -24.15 34.97 54.68
C ALA A 18 -25.45 35.15 53.88
N PHE A 19 -26.00 34.05 53.34
CA PHE A 19 -27.25 34.05 52.58
C PHE A 19 -28.48 34.10 53.49
N ALA A 20 -28.59 33.19 54.46
CA ALA A 20 -29.80 33.05 55.28
C ALA A 20 -29.96 34.18 56.31
N LYS A 21 -28.85 34.65 56.91
CA LYS A 21 -28.83 35.62 58.02
C LYS A 21 -29.86 35.29 59.12
N ASP A 22 -29.91 34.01 59.49
CA ASP A 22 -30.95 33.44 60.34
C ASP A 22 -30.35 32.77 61.59
N ASN A 23 -31.19 32.08 62.37
CA ASN A 23 -30.75 31.36 63.55
C ASN A 23 -29.81 30.19 63.24
N ILE A 24 -29.12 29.73 64.30
CA ILE A 24 -28.12 28.67 64.17
C ILE A 24 -28.70 27.32 63.73
N HIS A 25 -29.99 27.06 63.99
CA HIS A 25 -30.68 25.82 63.64
C HIS A 25 -30.93 25.73 62.13
N VAL A 26 -31.43 26.81 61.51
CA VAL A 26 -31.58 26.95 60.05
C VAL A 26 -30.23 26.76 59.37
N ILE A 27 -29.21 27.49 59.82
CA ILE A 27 -27.87 27.41 59.23
C ILE A 27 -27.31 25.99 59.36
N ALA A 28 -27.49 25.32 60.51
CA ALA A 28 -26.98 23.97 60.73
C ALA A 28 -27.66 22.94 59.82
N HIS A 29 -28.99 22.99 59.75
CA HIS A 29 -29.76 22.08 58.93
C HIS A 29 -29.43 22.26 57.44
N ALA A 30 -29.53 23.49 56.93
CA ALA A 30 -29.25 23.80 55.53
C ALA A 30 -27.83 23.40 55.11
N SER A 31 -26.83 23.64 55.98
CA SER A 31 -25.45 23.25 55.69
C SER A 31 -25.28 21.73 55.55
N ILE A 32 -25.96 20.94 56.40
CA ILE A 32 -25.92 19.47 56.35
C ILE A 32 -26.57 18.96 55.06
N VAL A 33 -27.78 19.46 54.75
CA VAL A 33 -28.54 19.00 53.59
C VAL A 33 -27.82 19.36 52.29
N VAL A 34 -27.40 20.62 52.11
CA VAL A 34 -26.65 21.07 50.93
C VAL A 34 -25.36 20.27 50.74
N PHE A 35 -24.65 19.97 51.83
CA PHE A 35 -23.43 19.16 51.74
C PHE A 35 -23.72 17.71 51.31
N LEU A 36 -24.69 17.05 51.94
CA LEU A 36 -25.06 15.67 51.60
C LEU A 36 -25.58 15.56 50.18
N GLN A 37 -26.40 16.51 49.75
CA GLN A 37 -26.92 16.60 48.39
C GLN A 37 -25.77 16.83 47.39
N SER A 38 -24.86 17.76 47.67
CA SER A 38 -23.67 18.05 46.84
C SER A 38 -22.79 16.81 46.65
N VAL A 39 -22.48 16.09 47.74
CA VAL A 39 -21.70 14.84 47.68
C VAL A 39 -22.43 13.79 46.86
N SER A 40 -23.71 13.58 47.13
CA SER A 40 -24.53 12.56 46.45
C SER A 40 -24.61 12.81 44.94
N VAL A 41 -24.91 14.05 44.54
CA VAL A 41 -25.02 14.44 43.13
C VAL A 41 -23.66 14.35 42.43
N PHE A 42 -22.57 14.78 43.08
CA PHE A 42 -21.23 14.66 42.49
C PHE A 42 -20.86 13.21 42.19
N TYR A 43 -21.09 12.29 43.13
CA TYR A 43 -20.74 10.88 42.92
C TYR A 43 -21.68 10.21 41.90
N LEU A 44 -22.97 10.51 41.95
CA LEU A 44 -23.95 10.01 40.97
C LEU A 44 -23.61 10.48 39.56
N LEU A 45 -23.42 11.79 39.36
CA LEU A 45 -23.09 12.34 38.05
C LEU A 45 -21.70 11.88 37.59
N GLY A 46 -20.70 12.11 38.43
CA GLY A 46 -19.31 11.90 38.07
C GLY A 46 -18.93 10.44 37.86
N TYR A 47 -19.48 9.49 38.63
CA TYR A 47 -19.04 8.08 38.60
C TYR A 47 -20.08 7.12 38.01
N VAL A 48 -21.36 7.51 37.91
CA VAL A 48 -22.40 6.66 37.33
C VAL A 48 -22.89 7.20 36.00
N ILE A 49 -23.40 8.44 35.97
CA ILE A 49 -24.05 8.99 34.77
C ILE A 49 -23.04 9.34 33.67
N PHE A 50 -21.96 10.07 33.99
CA PHE A 50 -20.99 10.49 32.98
C PHE A 50 -20.25 9.31 32.34
N PRO A 51 -19.72 8.32 33.09
CA PRO A 51 -19.09 7.16 32.46
C PRO A 51 -20.05 6.33 31.61
N ARG A 52 -21.32 6.17 32.03
CA ARG A 52 -22.30 5.37 31.29
C ARG A 52 -22.84 6.06 30.06
N PHE A 53 -23.01 7.39 30.07
CA PHE A 53 -23.72 8.12 29.02
C PHE A 53 -22.93 9.24 28.35
N LEU A 54 -22.16 10.04 29.10
CA LEU A 54 -21.37 11.14 28.52
C LEU A 54 -20.19 10.59 27.70
N TYR A 55 -19.39 9.69 28.27
CA TYR A 55 -18.17 9.18 27.61
C TYR A 55 -18.47 8.16 26.51
N THR A 56 -19.62 7.49 26.57
CA THR A 56 -20.13 6.59 25.53
C THR A 56 -20.94 7.32 24.45
N ARG A 57 -21.07 8.66 24.52
CA ARG A 57 -21.82 9.52 23.59
C ARG A 57 -23.32 9.21 23.48
N LYS A 58 -23.93 8.65 24.53
CA LYS A 58 -25.39 8.39 24.60
C LYS A 58 -26.13 9.65 25.09
N ILE A 59 -26.15 10.69 24.26
CA ILE A 59 -26.60 12.05 24.63
C ILE A 59 -28.07 12.09 25.08
N ILE A 60 -28.98 11.35 24.44
CA ILE A 60 -30.40 11.35 24.82
C ILE A 60 -30.59 10.82 26.25
N LEU A 61 -29.95 9.70 26.58
CA LEU A 61 -29.99 9.11 27.92
C LEU A 61 -29.32 10.00 28.96
N LEU A 62 -28.26 10.72 28.57
CA LEU A 62 -27.63 11.73 29.42
C LEU A 62 -28.62 12.85 29.76
N ILE A 63 -29.29 13.44 28.77
CA ILE A 63 -30.26 14.52 28.98
C ILE A 63 -31.39 14.06 29.90
N ILE A 64 -31.96 12.88 29.63
CA ILE A 64 -33.02 12.30 30.47
C ILE A 64 -32.54 12.13 31.92
N SER A 65 -31.33 11.60 32.11
CA SER A 65 -30.75 11.40 33.44
C SER A 65 -30.49 12.73 34.16
N LEU A 66 -30.02 13.76 33.44
CA LEU A 66 -29.78 15.09 34.01
C LEU A 66 -31.09 15.76 34.43
N LEU A 67 -32.14 15.68 33.59
CA LEU A 67 -33.47 16.19 33.92
C LEU A 67 -34.07 15.46 35.14
N ALA A 68 -33.93 14.14 35.22
CA ALA A 68 -34.41 13.36 36.36
C ALA A 68 -33.68 13.73 37.66
N ILE A 69 -32.36 13.95 37.60
CA ILE A 69 -31.57 14.39 38.76
C ILE A 69 -31.95 15.81 39.16
N PHE A 70 -32.15 16.71 38.20
CA PHE A 70 -32.58 18.09 38.48
C PHE A 70 -33.96 18.14 39.12
N LEU A 71 -34.90 17.30 38.65
CA LEU A 71 -36.21 17.15 39.27
C LEU A 71 -36.08 16.61 40.71
N LEU A 72 -35.22 15.62 40.95
CA LEU A 72 -34.99 15.10 42.30
C LEU A 72 -34.43 16.17 43.24
N ILE A 73 -33.50 16.99 42.74
CA ILE A 73 -32.95 18.15 43.47
C ILE A 73 -34.07 19.13 43.83
N HIS A 74 -34.91 19.51 42.87
CA HIS A 74 -36.05 20.39 43.10
C HIS A 74 -36.97 19.88 44.21
N LEU A 75 -37.34 18.59 44.16
CA LEU A 75 -38.20 17.98 45.18
C LEU A 75 -37.55 17.99 46.57
N THR A 76 -36.25 17.69 46.65
CA THR A 76 -35.52 17.78 47.92
C THR A 76 -35.45 19.20 48.46
N ASN A 77 -35.22 20.19 47.59
CA ASN A 77 -35.14 21.61 47.98
C ASN A 77 -36.51 22.15 48.41
N TYR A 78 -37.59 21.76 47.73
CA TYR A 78 -38.95 22.12 48.13
C TYR A 78 -39.25 21.63 49.55
N HIS A 79 -38.93 20.37 49.85
CA HIS A 79 -39.11 19.82 51.19
C HIS A 79 -38.20 20.49 52.23
N GLU A 80 -36.97 20.80 51.86
CA GLU A 80 -36.03 21.52 52.71
C GLU A 80 -36.55 22.93 53.04
N PHE A 81 -36.90 23.75 52.05
CA PHE A 81 -37.41 25.11 52.28
C PHE A 81 -38.71 25.12 53.06
N ARG A 82 -39.61 24.16 52.83
CA ARG A 82 -40.82 23.98 53.65
C ARG A 82 -40.49 23.71 55.11
N TYR A 83 -39.46 22.91 55.38
CA TYR A 83 -39.04 22.63 56.74
C TYR A 83 -38.36 23.86 57.36
N LEU A 84 -37.45 24.51 56.63
CA LEU A 84 -36.73 25.69 57.11
C LEU A 84 -37.68 26.85 57.44
N SER A 85 -38.77 27.05 56.70
CA SER A 85 -39.79 28.08 57.03
C SER A 85 -40.55 27.81 58.33
N THR A 86 -40.53 26.58 58.87
CA THR A 86 -41.13 26.29 60.19
C THR A 86 -40.22 26.61 61.37
N ILE A 87 -38.91 26.76 61.12
CA ILE A 87 -37.88 26.93 62.15
C ILE A 87 -37.09 28.25 62.03
N THR A 88 -37.42 29.09 61.04
CA THR A 88 -36.81 30.40 60.84
C THR A 88 -37.23 31.42 61.91
N ASN A 89 -36.39 32.41 62.17
CA ASN A 89 -36.71 33.55 63.04
C ASN A 89 -37.55 34.64 62.34
N GLY A 90 -37.89 34.47 61.07
CA GLY A 90 -38.74 35.44 60.37
C GLY A 90 -40.15 35.50 60.93
N SER A 91 -40.81 36.64 60.70
CA SER A 91 -42.19 36.89 61.13
C SER A 91 -43.00 37.45 59.97
N VAL A 92 -44.33 37.44 60.09
CA VAL A 92 -45.23 37.99 59.06
C VAL A 92 -44.93 39.46 58.77
N GLU A 93 -44.50 40.24 59.77
CA GLU A 93 -44.16 41.66 59.63
C GLU A 93 -42.73 41.88 59.09
N ASN A 94 -41.81 40.97 59.38
CA ASN A 94 -40.42 41.00 58.92
C ASN A 94 -39.99 39.60 58.43
N PRO A 95 -40.31 39.22 57.18
CA PRO A 95 -40.02 37.90 56.66
C PRO A 95 -38.51 37.71 56.47
N SER A 96 -38.00 36.57 56.91
CA SER A 96 -36.61 36.17 56.72
C SER A 96 -36.31 35.92 55.24
N TYR A 97 -35.02 35.72 54.91
CA TYR A 97 -34.66 35.27 53.56
C TYR A 97 -35.28 33.91 53.21
N ILE A 98 -35.37 33.01 54.20
CA ILE A 98 -35.99 31.69 54.05
C ILE A 98 -37.49 31.78 53.80
N ASP A 99 -38.20 32.70 54.47
CA ASP A 99 -39.65 32.91 54.25
C ASP A 99 -39.92 33.40 52.83
N LYS A 100 -39.09 34.34 52.35
CA LYS A 100 -39.18 34.83 50.97
C LYS A 100 -38.94 33.70 49.97
N LEU A 101 -37.91 32.89 50.18
CA LEU A 101 -37.65 31.71 49.35
C LEU A 101 -38.81 30.71 49.38
N TRP A 102 -39.39 30.43 50.55
CA TRP A 102 -40.51 29.51 50.66
C TRP A 102 -41.76 30.03 49.93
N ASP A 103 -42.08 31.32 50.05
CA ASP A 103 -43.22 31.93 49.34
C ASP A 103 -43.07 31.78 47.81
N PHE A 104 -41.85 31.97 47.28
CA PHE A 104 -41.57 31.72 45.87
C PHE A 104 -41.84 30.27 45.46
N TYR A 105 -41.44 29.28 46.26
CA TYR A 105 -41.68 27.86 45.95
C TYR A 105 -43.16 27.47 46.11
N GLN A 106 -43.92 28.16 46.97
CA GLN A 106 -45.34 27.89 47.19
C GLN A 106 -46.23 28.36 46.05
N THR A 107 -45.86 29.44 45.34
CA THR A 107 -46.62 29.97 44.19
C THR A 107 -46.54 29.06 42.95
N GLY A 108 -45.51 28.22 42.86
CA GLY A 108 -45.29 27.30 41.73
C GLY A 108 -45.97 25.94 41.90
N ASN A 109 -46.07 25.19 40.79
CA ASN A 109 -46.43 23.78 40.86
C ASN A 109 -45.30 22.96 41.53
N TYR A 110 -45.63 22.23 42.59
CA TYR A 110 -44.72 21.39 43.37
C TYR A 110 -43.81 20.49 42.52
N LEU A 111 -44.32 19.89 41.43
CA LEU A 111 -43.58 18.90 40.67
C LEU A 111 -42.76 19.52 39.52
N THR A 112 -43.30 20.53 38.85
CA THR A 112 -42.77 20.99 37.55
C THR A 112 -42.28 22.43 37.55
N SER A 113 -42.37 23.14 38.68
CA SER A 113 -41.99 24.56 38.73
C SER A 113 -40.52 24.81 38.40
N CYS A 114 -39.62 23.85 38.67
CA CYS A 114 -38.23 23.90 38.21
C CYS A 114 -38.03 23.93 36.68
N PHE A 115 -39.04 23.56 35.89
CA PHE A 115 -38.97 23.60 34.42
C PHE A 115 -39.78 24.75 33.81
N THR A 116 -40.68 25.36 34.57
CA THR A 116 -41.59 26.41 34.08
C THR A 116 -41.26 27.79 34.61
N ASN A 117 -40.58 27.89 35.76
CA ASN A 117 -40.17 29.15 36.37
C ASN A 117 -38.64 29.21 36.49
N PHE A 118 -38.05 30.22 35.83
CA PHE A 118 -36.60 30.41 35.82
C PHE A 118 -36.04 30.72 37.20
N ASP A 119 -36.74 31.48 38.04
CA ASP A 119 -36.24 31.88 39.36
C ASP A 119 -36.14 30.68 40.30
N ILE A 120 -37.10 29.76 40.22
CA ILE A 120 -37.09 28.49 40.97
C ILE A 120 -35.96 27.60 40.44
N ALA A 121 -35.83 27.46 39.12
CA ALA A 121 -34.75 26.68 38.51
C ALA A 121 -33.36 27.22 38.88
N TYR A 122 -33.20 28.55 38.89
CA TYR A 122 -31.97 29.23 39.28
C TYR A 122 -31.69 29.01 40.76
N THR A 123 -32.71 29.09 41.63
CA THR A 123 -32.56 28.85 43.06
C THR A 123 -32.14 27.41 43.33
N ASP A 124 -32.76 26.43 42.67
CA ASP A 124 -32.37 25.01 42.78
C ASP A 124 -30.92 24.78 42.33
N TYR A 125 -30.53 25.41 41.23
CA TYR A 125 -29.15 25.36 40.75
C TYR A 125 -28.17 26.02 41.74
N ALA A 126 -28.47 27.23 42.20
CA ALA A 126 -27.61 27.99 43.09
C ALA A 126 -27.44 27.32 44.46
N TRP A 127 -28.53 26.74 44.99
CA TRP A 127 -28.56 26.07 46.28
C TRP A 127 -27.82 24.73 46.25
N SER A 128 -28.04 23.93 45.20
CA SER A 128 -27.65 22.51 45.20
C SER A 128 -26.51 22.16 44.22
N LEU A 129 -26.33 22.94 43.15
CA LEU A 129 -25.41 22.61 42.06
C LEU A 129 -24.20 23.56 41.93
N TYR A 130 -24.28 24.76 42.52
CA TYR A 130 -23.24 25.79 42.39
C TYR A 130 -21.84 25.30 42.77
N TYR A 131 -21.69 24.65 43.92
CA TYR A 131 -20.39 24.19 44.41
C TYR A 131 -19.83 22.98 43.66
N ILE A 132 -20.70 22.09 43.16
CA ILE A 132 -20.27 20.85 42.52
C ILE A 132 -19.94 21.04 41.04
N THR A 133 -20.53 22.04 40.39
CA THR A 133 -20.34 22.31 38.96
C THR A 133 -18.85 22.47 38.59
N PRO A 134 -18.05 23.31 39.27
CA PRO A 134 -16.61 23.43 38.97
C PRO A 134 -15.84 22.12 39.25
N LEU A 135 -16.21 21.38 40.30
CA LEU A 135 -15.57 20.10 40.63
C LEU A 135 -15.86 19.03 39.56
N LEU A 136 -17.09 18.96 39.07
CA LEU A 136 -17.50 18.07 37.99
C LEU A 136 -16.81 18.46 36.68
N ALA A 137 -16.69 19.76 36.37
CA ALA A 137 -16.00 20.23 35.18
C ALA A 137 -14.53 19.79 35.16
N ILE A 138 -13.80 19.98 36.28
CA ILE A 138 -12.40 19.53 36.42
C ILE A 138 -12.29 18.01 36.23
N LYS A 139 -13.22 17.25 36.83
CA LYS A 139 -13.24 15.80 36.69
C LYS A 139 -13.45 15.36 35.25
N VAL A 140 -14.49 15.89 34.58
CA VAL A 140 -14.82 15.56 33.19
C VAL A 140 -13.65 15.90 32.28
N MET A 141 -13.02 17.05 32.46
CA MET A 141 -11.83 17.45 31.70
C MET A 141 -10.69 16.43 31.88
N ARG A 142 -10.40 16.03 33.11
CA ARG A 142 -9.37 15.02 33.41
C ARG A 142 -9.67 13.68 32.75
N ASP A 143 -10.90 13.19 32.85
CA ASP A 143 -11.31 11.90 32.26
C ASP A 143 -11.20 11.92 30.74
N ILE A 144 -11.62 13.02 30.10
CA ILE A 144 -11.50 13.21 28.64
C ILE A 144 -10.02 13.22 28.22
N ILE A 145 -9.16 13.95 28.93
CA ILE A 145 -7.73 14.01 28.64
C ILE A 145 -7.12 12.62 28.76
N ASN A 146 -7.35 11.92 29.88
CA ASN A 146 -6.83 10.57 30.11
C ASN A 146 -7.28 9.58 29.02
N SER A 147 -8.56 9.64 28.64
CA SER A 147 -9.11 8.81 27.56
C SER A 147 -8.45 9.10 26.21
N ARG A 148 -8.26 10.39 25.87
CA ARG A 148 -7.59 10.80 24.64
C ARG A 148 -6.12 10.36 24.62
N THR A 149 -5.38 10.56 25.71
CA THR A 149 -3.97 10.16 25.80
C THR A 149 -3.82 8.65 25.66
N LYS A 150 -4.70 7.86 26.30
CA LYS A 150 -4.70 6.40 26.15
C LYS A 150 -4.98 5.96 24.72
N ASN A 151 -5.95 6.57 24.05
CA ASN A 151 -6.26 6.25 22.66
C ASN A 151 -5.10 6.61 21.72
N MET A 152 -4.46 7.76 21.93
CA MET A 152 -3.29 8.17 21.15
C MET A 152 -2.10 7.21 21.35
N GLN A 153 -1.89 6.73 22.57
CA GLN A 153 -0.85 5.74 22.86
C GLN A 153 -1.12 4.41 22.14
N LEU A 154 -2.37 3.94 22.16
CA LEU A 154 -2.78 2.73 21.44
C LEU A 154 -2.64 2.88 19.91
N GLU A 155 -2.95 4.05 19.37
CA GLU A 155 -2.75 4.36 17.95
C GLU A 155 -1.28 4.35 17.56
N MET A 156 -0.41 4.95 18.38
CA MET A 156 1.04 4.94 18.16
C MET A 156 1.62 3.51 18.17
N GLU A 157 1.18 2.68 19.12
CA GLU A 157 1.59 1.27 19.20
C GLU A 157 1.16 0.48 17.96
N ARG A 158 -0.07 0.69 17.47
CA ARG A 158 -0.53 0.08 16.21
C ARG A 158 0.32 0.49 15.02
N LEU A 159 0.62 1.78 14.88
CA LEU A 159 1.44 2.30 13.77
C LEU A 159 2.87 1.75 13.80
N GLN A 160 3.46 1.59 14.99
CA GLN A 160 4.78 0.97 15.13
C GLN A 160 4.76 -0.50 14.69
N LEU A 161 3.73 -1.24 15.09
CA LEU A 161 3.57 -2.64 14.72
C LEU A 161 3.33 -2.81 13.21
N GLU A 162 2.53 -1.94 12.60
CA GLU A 162 2.31 -1.91 11.15
C GLU A 162 3.62 -1.64 10.39
N LYS A 163 4.41 -0.66 10.83
CA LYS A 163 5.73 -0.36 10.26
C LYS A 163 6.70 -1.54 10.38
N ALA A 164 6.71 -2.22 11.53
CA ALA A 164 7.55 -3.39 11.74
C ALA A 164 7.17 -4.55 10.79
N ASN A 165 5.87 -4.81 10.62
CA ASN A 165 5.37 -5.82 9.69
C ASN A 165 5.75 -5.51 8.23
N LEU A 166 5.62 -4.25 7.82
CA LEU A 166 6.01 -3.82 6.47
C LEU A 166 7.51 -4.06 6.21
N ASN A 167 8.36 -3.69 7.16
CA ASN A 167 9.81 -3.94 7.06
C ASN A 167 10.14 -5.43 6.94
N LEU A 168 9.48 -6.29 7.74
CA LEU A 168 9.64 -7.75 7.66
C LEU A 168 9.22 -8.29 6.27
N GLN A 169 8.12 -7.78 5.72
CA GLN A 169 7.66 -8.17 4.39
C GLN A 169 8.68 -7.78 3.30
N THR A 170 9.22 -6.56 3.36
CA THR A 170 10.28 -6.10 2.44
C THR A 170 11.54 -6.96 2.54
N GLN A 171 11.97 -7.29 3.76
CA GLN A 171 13.12 -8.16 3.98
C GLN A 171 12.89 -9.58 3.42
N SER A 172 11.70 -10.14 3.62
CA SER A 172 11.31 -11.44 3.07
C SER A 172 11.36 -11.46 1.54
N LEU A 173 10.80 -10.43 0.89
CA LEU A 173 10.85 -10.29 -0.58
C LEU A 173 12.29 -10.18 -1.09
N GLN A 174 13.15 -9.44 -0.37
CA GLN A 174 14.56 -9.32 -0.74
C GLN A 174 15.30 -10.67 -0.62
N LEU A 175 15.03 -11.44 0.43
CA LEU A 175 15.60 -12.79 0.58
C LEU A 175 15.10 -13.75 -0.51
N GLN A 176 13.82 -13.70 -0.86
CA GLN A 176 13.27 -14.50 -1.97
C GLN A 176 13.95 -14.16 -3.29
N LYS A 177 14.13 -12.87 -3.60
CA LYS A 177 14.85 -12.41 -4.79
C LYS A 177 16.29 -12.92 -4.81
N ASN A 178 16.99 -12.82 -3.67
CA ASN A 178 18.36 -13.31 -3.55
C ASN A 178 18.44 -14.82 -3.76
N ASN A 179 17.51 -15.60 -3.17
CA ASN A 179 17.44 -17.04 -3.38
C ASN A 179 17.20 -17.40 -4.86
N LEU A 180 16.28 -16.71 -5.53
CA LEU A 180 16.03 -16.94 -6.96
C LEU A 180 17.28 -16.64 -7.80
N ASN A 181 18.00 -15.56 -7.48
CA ASN A 181 19.26 -15.23 -8.16
C ASN A 181 20.35 -16.29 -7.91
N LEU A 182 20.43 -16.85 -6.71
CA LEU A 182 21.35 -17.95 -6.39
C LEU A 182 20.98 -19.21 -7.14
N GLU A 183 19.70 -19.57 -7.19
CA GLU A 183 19.20 -20.73 -7.93
C GLU A 183 19.49 -20.59 -9.43
N LEU A 184 19.22 -19.41 -10.01
CA LEU A 184 19.57 -19.10 -11.40
C LEU A 184 21.09 -19.20 -11.64
N SER A 185 21.91 -18.70 -10.71
CA SER A 185 23.37 -18.77 -10.82
C SER A 185 23.87 -20.21 -10.72
N PHE A 186 23.28 -21.01 -9.82
CA PHE A 186 23.58 -22.43 -9.67
C PHE A 186 23.20 -23.21 -10.93
N LEU A 187 21.99 -23.01 -11.48
CA LEU A 187 21.54 -23.62 -12.72
C LEU A 187 22.48 -23.26 -13.89
N LYS A 188 22.90 -22.00 -13.99
CA LYS A 188 23.91 -21.58 -14.98
C LYS A 188 25.25 -22.30 -14.80
N SER A 189 25.69 -22.51 -13.56
CA SER A 189 26.96 -23.18 -13.26
C SER A 189 26.98 -24.69 -13.58
N GLN A 190 25.81 -25.33 -13.73
CA GLN A 190 25.75 -26.73 -14.16
C GLN A 190 26.28 -26.94 -15.57
N ILE A 191 26.26 -25.89 -16.41
CA ILE A 191 27.06 -25.84 -17.62
C ILE A 191 28.45 -25.41 -17.17
N ASN A 192 29.47 -26.25 -17.34
CA ASN A 192 30.86 -25.89 -17.06
C ASN A 192 31.50 -25.32 -18.33
N PRO A 193 31.56 -23.99 -18.53
CA PRO A 193 32.18 -23.37 -19.70
C PRO A 193 33.58 -23.92 -19.96
N HIS A 194 34.39 -24.09 -18.91
CA HIS A 194 35.76 -24.54 -19.05
C HIS A 194 35.84 -25.97 -19.58
N PHE A 195 35.01 -26.89 -19.07
CA PHE A 195 34.93 -28.24 -19.62
C PHE A 195 34.48 -28.23 -21.10
N LEU A 196 33.49 -27.42 -21.44
CA LEU A 196 33.01 -27.26 -22.82
C LEU A 196 34.10 -26.72 -23.76
N PHE A 197 34.78 -25.63 -23.39
CA PHE A 197 35.88 -25.07 -24.20
C PHE A 197 37.04 -26.05 -24.33
N ASN A 198 37.40 -26.75 -23.26
CA ASN A 198 38.45 -27.77 -23.33
C ASN A 198 38.06 -28.93 -24.24
N THR A 199 36.78 -29.35 -24.22
CA THR A 199 36.27 -30.40 -25.09
C THR A 199 36.27 -29.96 -26.55
N LEU A 200 35.80 -28.75 -26.84
CA LEU A 200 35.81 -28.19 -28.20
C LEU A 200 37.24 -28.01 -28.72
N ASN A 201 38.17 -27.51 -27.89
CA ASN A 201 39.59 -27.38 -28.26
C ASN A 201 40.24 -28.75 -28.51
N ALA A 202 39.92 -29.77 -27.72
CA ALA A 202 40.42 -31.12 -27.94
C ALA A 202 39.88 -31.73 -29.25
N ILE A 203 38.62 -31.48 -29.61
CA ILE A 203 38.06 -31.87 -30.89
C ILE A 203 38.76 -31.11 -32.02
N TYR A 204 38.86 -29.79 -31.92
CA TYR A 204 39.52 -28.92 -32.90
C TYR A 204 40.95 -29.40 -33.22
N THR A 205 41.75 -29.67 -32.19
CA THR A 205 43.14 -30.13 -32.35
C THR A 205 43.24 -31.47 -33.08
N LYS A 206 42.21 -32.34 -32.94
CA LYS A 206 42.15 -33.62 -33.66
C LYS A 206 41.59 -33.51 -35.07
N THR A 207 40.82 -32.47 -35.37
CA THR A 207 40.16 -32.29 -36.67
C THR A 207 40.92 -31.37 -37.60
N VAL A 208 41.70 -30.42 -37.09
CA VAL A 208 42.33 -29.36 -37.91
C VAL A 208 43.23 -29.90 -39.01
N ASP A 209 43.98 -30.98 -38.75
CA ASP A 209 44.88 -31.59 -39.74
C ASP A 209 44.18 -32.61 -40.66
N VAL A 210 42.92 -32.95 -40.38
CA VAL A 210 42.15 -34.00 -41.09
C VAL A 210 41.07 -33.40 -41.98
N ASP A 211 40.34 -32.41 -41.45
CA ASP A 211 39.23 -31.73 -42.11
C ASP A 211 39.13 -30.30 -41.58
N GLU A 212 39.71 -29.38 -42.35
CA GLU A 212 39.75 -27.95 -42.05
C GLU A 212 38.32 -27.36 -41.96
N GLN A 213 37.37 -27.85 -42.77
CA GLN A 213 35.98 -27.39 -42.73
C GLN A 213 35.30 -27.82 -41.43
N ALA A 214 35.49 -29.07 -41.02
CA ALA A 214 34.97 -29.55 -39.74
C ALA A 214 35.58 -28.78 -38.55
N ALA A 215 36.88 -28.47 -38.60
CA ALA A 215 37.57 -27.69 -37.57
C ALA A 215 37.04 -26.25 -37.47
N ASP A 216 36.77 -25.58 -38.60
CA ASP A 216 36.15 -24.26 -38.65
C ASP A 216 34.74 -24.25 -38.02
N LEU A 217 33.94 -25.29 -38.24
CA LEU A 217 32.62 -25.42 -37.57
C LEU A 217 32.75 -25.55 -36.05
N VAL A 218 33.77 -26.23 -35.54
CA VAL A 218 34.04 -26.34 -34.10
C VAL A 218 34.40 -24.98 -33.50
N LEU A 219 35.22 -24.18 -34.19
CA LEU A 219 35.57 -22.81 -33.76
C LEU A 219 34.33 -21.92 -33.74
N LYS A 220 33.53 -21.92 -34.81
CA LYS A 220 32.28 -21.16 -34.89
C LYS A 220 31.31 -21.53 -33.77
N LEU A 221 31.17 -22.82 -33.44
CA LEU A 221 30.36 -23.26 -32.31
C LEU A 221 30.92 -22.74 -30.97
N SER A 222 32.24 -22.76 -30.79
CA SER A 222 32.91 -22.22 -29.61
C SER A 222 32.64 -20.73 -29.42
N ASP A 223 32.65 -19.95 -30.51
CA ASP A 223 32.34 -18.52 -30.49
C ASP A 223 30.88 -18.25 -30.09
N LEU A 224 29.92 -18.99 -30.63
CA LEU A 224 28.51 -18.89 -30.21
C LEU A 224 28.34 -19.21 -28.72
N MET A 225 28.98 -20.28 -28.24
CA MET A 225 28.92 -20.67 -26.84
C MET A 225 29.52 -19.58 -25.92
N ARG A 226 30.65 -19.00 -26.31
CA ARG A 226 31.29 -17.90 -25.57
C ARG A 226 30.36 -16.71 -25.44
N TYR A 227 29.73 -16.27 -26.54
CA TYR A 227 28.78 -15.16 -26.49
C TYR A 227 27.57 -15.49 -25.59
N SER A 228 26.98 -16.68 -25.75
CA SER A 228 25.81 -17.10 -24.97
C SER A 228 26.10 -17.18 -23.47
N LEU A 229 27.31 -17.57 -23.06
CA LEU A 229 27.66 -17.70 -21.64
C LEU A 229 28.08 -16.38 -20.99
N TYR A 230 28.79 -15.50 -21.71
CA TYR A 230 29.39 -14.30 -21.12
C TYR A 230 28.67 -12.99 -21.45
N GLU A 231 28.01 -12.90 -22.60
CA GLU A 231 27.36 -11.67 -23.06
C GLU A 231 25.86 -11.66 -22.73
N SER A 232 25.21 -12.84 -22.60
CA SER A 232 23.76 -12.95 -22.29
C SER A 232 23.35 -12.42 -20.91
N SER A 233 24.30 -12.28 -19.98
CA SER A 233 24.07 -11.79 -18.62
C SER A 233 24.19 -10.27 -18.49
N LYS A 234 24.66 -9.58 -19.53
CA LYS A 234 24.78 -8.12 -19.55
C LYS A 234 23.44 -7.47 -19.86
N GLU A 235 23.25 -6.25 -19.36
CA GLU A 235 22.05 -5.45 -19.65
C GLU A 235 21.99 -5.03 -21.13
N SER A 236 23.13 -4.65 -21.70
CA SER A 236 23.28 -4.27 -23.11
C SER A 236 24.65 -4.64 -23.67
N VAL A 237 24.72 -4.79 -24.99
CA VAL A 237 25.93 -5.06 -25.77
C VAL A 237 25.93 -4.20 -27.04
N VAL A 238 27.11 -3.98 -27.62
CA VAL A 238 27.21 -3.34 -28.94
C VAL A 238 26.51 -4.22 -29.97
N LEU A 239 25.65 -3.65 -30.81
CA LEU A 239 24.87 -4.37 -31.81
C LEU A 239 25.76 -5.19 -32.75
N ALA A 240 26.97 -4.70 -33.08
CA ALA A 240 27.96 -5.44 -33.85
C ALA A 240 28.26 -6.85 -33.29
N LYS A 241 28.27 -7.03 -31.95
CA LYS A 241 28.47 -8.36 -31.36
C LYS A 241 27.28 -9.30 -31.59
N GLU A 242 26.07 -8.77 -31.58
CA GLU A 242 24.86 -9.55 -31.87
C GLU A 242 24.77 -9.90 -33.36
N ILE A 243 25.17 -8.98 -34.23
CA ILE A 243 25.31 -9.23 -35.67
C ILE A 243 26.34 -10.33 -35.94
N SER A 244 27.53 -10.24 -35.33
CA SER A 244 28.57 -11.27 -35.45
C SER A 244 28.07 -12.65 -35.00
N TYR A 245 27.30 -12.72 -33.91
CA TYR A 245 26.65 -13.96 -33.49
C TYR A 245 25.72 -14.51 -34.58
N ILE A 246 24.86 -13.66 -35.14
CA ILE A 246 23.93 -14.06 -36.21
C ILE A 246 24.70 -14.57 -37.41
N GLU A 247 25.73 -13.88 -37.88
CA GLU A 247 26.55 -14.30 -39.02
C GLU A 247 27.21 -15.66 -38.78
N THR A 248 27.82 -15.87 -37.60
CA THR A 248 28.42 -17.15 -37.22
C THR A 248 27.37 -18.26 -37.14
N TYR A 249 26.17 -17.97 -36.62
CA TYR A 249 25.05 -18.91 -36.58
C TYR A 249 24.56 -19.28 -37.98
N LEU A 250 24.41 -18.30 -38.87
CA LEU A 250 24.03 -18.52 -40.27
C LEU A 250 25.08 -19.35 -41.01
N ALA A 251 26.37 -19.15 -40.73
CA ALA A 251 27.44 -19.98 -41.31
C ALA A 251 27.33 -21.45 -40.89
N LEU A 252 27.00 -21.73 -39.62
CA LEU A 252 26.77 -23.09 -39.13
C LEU A 252 25.51 -23.71 -39.75
N GLU A 253 24.42 -22.97 -39.85
CA GLU A 253 23.18 -23.44 -40.47
C GLU A 253 23.33 -23.67 -41.98
N ARG A 254 24.12 -22.85 -42.69
CA ARG A 254 24.52 -23.07 -44.08
C ARG A 254 25.26 -24.38 -44.25
N ALA A 255 26.24 -24.67 -43.39
CA ALA A 255 26.98 -25.93 -43.42
C ALA A 255 26.07 -27.14 -43.13
N ARG A 256 25.14 -27.01 -42.17
CA ARG A 256 24.21 -28.09 -41.79
C ARG A 256 23.22 -28.45 -42.90
N PHE A 257 22.70 -27.46 -43.60
CA PHE A 257 21.65 -27.66 -44.59
C PHE A 257 22.13 -27.72 -46.05
N SER A 258 23.37 -27.31 -46.32
CA SER A 258 23.95 -27.25 -47.67
C SER A 258 22.99 -26.54 -48.64
N ASP A 259 22.80 -27.05 -49.86
CA ASP A 259 21.95 -26.43 -50.90
C ASP A 259 20.43 -26.60 -50.66
N LYS A 260 19.99 -27.20 -49.55
CA LYS A 260 18.57 -27.47 -49.30
C LYS A 260 17.79 -26.24 -48.83
N VAL A 261 18.50 -25.20 -48.38
CA VAL A 261 17.91 -24.01 -47.78
C VAL A 261 18.58 -22.75 -48.34
N THR A 262 17.78 -21.86 -48.93
CA THR A 262 18.26 -20.55 -49.37
C THR A 262 18.29 -19.58 -48.18
N ILE A 263 19.48 -19.11 -47.81
CA ILE A 263 19.66 -18.18 -46.69
C ILE A 263 20.14 -16.83 -47.21
N ASN A 264 19.21 -15.88 -47.29
CA ASN A 264 19.49 -14.51 -47.72
C ASN A 264 19.65 -13.62 -46.48
N TYR A 265 20.79 -12.93 -46.39
CA TYR A 265 21.11 -12.01 -45.30
C TYR A 265 21.58 -10.68 -45.87
N ARG A 266 21.03 -9.58 -45.35
CA ARG A 266 21.46 -8.22 -45.70
C ARG A 266 21.56 -7.38 -44.43
N LEU A 267 22.66 -6.64 -44.32
CA LEU A 267 22.89 -5.60 -43.34
C LEU A 267 23.11 -4.27 -44.06
N SER A 268 22.50 -3.21 -43.56
CA SER A 268 22.71 -1.84 -44.01
C SER A 268 22.92 -0.92 -42.81
N GLY A 269 23.94 -0.07 -42.86
CA GLY A 269 24.35 0.85 -41.78
C GLY A 269 25.44 0.29 -40.87
N ASN A 270 25.82 1.06 -39.84
CA ASN A 270 26.95 0.73 -38.94
C ASN A 270 26.47 0.20 -37.58
N PRO A 271 26.62 -1.11 -37.28
CA PRO A 271 26.16 -1.69 -36.02
C PRO A 271 27.09 -1.40 -34.82
N GLU A 272 28.28 -0.81 -35.02
CA GLU A 272 29.19 -0.47 -33.91
C GLU A 272 28.69 0.74 -33.10
N GLU A 273 27.83 1.56 -33.71
CA GLU A 273 27.31 2.79 -33.13
C GLU A 273 26.14 2.58 -32.18
N TYR A 274 25.61 1.36 -32.05
CA TYR A 274 24.35 1.12 -31.33
C TYR A 274 24.49 0.06 -30.24
N MET A 275 23.69 0.21 -29.19
CA MET A 275 23.57 -0.73 -28.09
C MET A 275 22.23 -1.47 -28.15
N ILE A 276 22.25 -2.78 -27.90
CA ILE A 276 21.07 -3.64 -27.92
C ILE A 276 21.11 -4.66 -26.77
N ALA A 277 19.94 -5.14 -26.34
CA ALA A 277 19.84 -6.22 -25.38
C ALA A 277 20.35 -7.54 -26.02
N PRO A 278 21.26 -8.27 -25.37
CA PRO A 278 21.90 -9.45 -25.98
C PRO A 278 20.90 -10.57 -26.29
N LEU A 279 21.10 -11.28 -27.40
CA LEU A 279 20.27 -12.42 -27.85
C LEU A 279 18.81 -12.05 -28.20
N LEU A 280 18.52 -10.76 -28.43
CA LEU A 280 17.18 -10.31 -28.81
C LEU A 280 16.86 -10.71 -30.24
N LEU A 281 17.68 -10.28 -31.20
CA LEU A 281 17.53 -10.59 -32.63
C LEU A 281 17.80 -12.07 -32.91
N VAL A 282 18.78 -12.64 -32.21
CA VAL A 282 19.12 -14.07 -32.28
C VAL A 282 17.90 -14.95 -32.06
N SER A 283 17.05 -14.60 -31.08
CA SER A 283 15.86 -15.39 -30.77
C SER A 283 14.87 -15.48 -31.95
N PHE A 284 14.77 -14.44 -32.78
CA PHE A 284 13.95 -14.47 -33.99
C PHE A 284 14.60 -15.31 -35.09
N VAL A 285 15.92 -15.20 -35.26
CA VAL A 285 16.69 -16.01 -36.22
C VAL A 285 16.58 -17.50 -35.90
N GLU A 286 16.85 -17.92 -34.66
CA GLU A 286 16.73 -19.32 -34.22
C GLU A 286 15.30 -19.87 -34.44
N ASN A 287 14.29 -19.05 -34.15
CA ASN A 287 12.89 -19.44 -34.39
C ASN A 287 12.60 -19.69 -35.87
N ALA A 288 13.11 -18.87 -36.78
CA ALA A 288 12.93 -19.07 -38.23
C ALA A 288 13.55 -20.40 -38.71
N PHE A 289 14.76 -20.74 -38.24
CA PHE A 289 15.43 -22.00 -38.60
C PHE A 289 14.77 -23.23 -37.97
N LYS A 290 14.29 -23.12 -36.74
CA LYS A 290 13.58 -24.19 -36.02
C LYS A 290 12.24 -24.56 -36.68
N HIS A 291 11.53 -23.58 -37.23
CA HIS A 291 10.18 -23.77 -37.74
C HIS A 291 10.10 -23.93 -39.27
N GLY A 292 11.04 -23.37 -40.03
CA GLY A 292 11.11 -23.54 -41.48
C GLY A 292 12.01 -24.72 -41.90
N PRO A 293 13.31 -24.49 -42.15
CA PRO A 293 14.26 -25.48 -42.64
C PRO A 293 14.28 -26.84 -41.92
N ALA A 294 14.24 -26.85 -40.58
CA ALA A 294 14.32 -28.09 -39.81
C ALA A 294 13.15 -29.06 -40.05
N LYS A 295 12.07 -28.59 -40.69
CA LYS A 295 10.83 -29.34 -40.94
C LYS A 295 10.52 -29.57 -42.42
N SER A 296 11.37 -29.12 -43.34
CA SER A 296 11.20 -29.32 -44.80
C SER A 296 12.37 -30.09 -45.39
N LYS A 297 12.10 -30.95 -46.39
CA LYS A 297 13.16 -31.73 -47.07
C LYS A 297 13.84 -30.96 -48.21
N TYR A 298 13.14 -30.03 -48.88
CA TYR A 298 13.66 -29.23 -50.01
C TYR A 298 12.89 -27.90 -50.17
N GLY A 299 13.56 -26.86 -50.68
CA GLY A 299 12.92 -25.58 -51.08
C GLY A 299 12.58 -24.63 -49.93
N SER A 300 13.29 -24.74 -48.79
CA SER A 300 13.12 -23.79 -47.68
C SER A 300 13.94 -22.52 -47.88
N TYR A 301 13.41 -21.38 -47.42
CA TYR A 301 14.17 -20.13 -47.39
C TYR A 301 14.04 -19.43 -46.05
N VAL A 302 15.09 -18.69 -45.71
CA VAL A 302 15.11 -17.72 -44.63
C VAL A 302 15.71 -16.44 -45.18
N ASN A 303 14.92 -15.37 -45.18
CA ASN A 303 15.36 -14.03 -45.59
C ASN A 303 15.45 -13.15 -44.34
N ILE A 304 16.61 -12.53 -44.14
CA ILE A 304 16.89 -11.65 -43.00
C ILE A 304 17.39 -10.32 -43.56
N SER A 305 16.77 -9.22 -43.14
CA SER A 305 17.25 -7.87 -43.42
C SER A 305 17.35 -7.07 -42.12
N ILE A 306 18.45 -6.34 -42.00
CA ILE A 306 18.73 -5.45 -40.88
C ILE A 306 19.15 -4.11 -41.46
N ASP A 307 18.33 -3.09 -41.25
CA ASP A 307 18.56 -1.74 -41.74
C ASP A 307 18.67 -0.79 -40.54
N LEU A 308 19.78 -0.06 -40.48
CA LEU A 308 20.08 0.93 -39.44
C LEU A 308 20.09 2.32 -40.05
N TYR A 309 19.17 3.17 -39.61
CA TYR A 309 19.10 4.58 -39.99
C TYR A 309 18.39 5.39 -38.89
N ASP A 310 18.80 6.65 -38.68
CA ASP A 310 18.19 7.59 -37.72
C ASP A 310 17.93 6.97 -36.33
N ASN A 311 18.96 6.34 -35.73
CA ASN A 311 18.88 5.65 -34.44
C ASN A 311 17.82 4.53 -34.36
N THR A 312 17.33 4.07 -35.50
CA THR A 312 16.27 3.08 -35.58
C THR A 312 16.79 1.84 -36.29
N LEU A 313 16.60 0.69 -35.64
CA LEU A 313 16.80 -0.62 -36.23
C LEU A 313 15.49 -1.13 -36.80
N HIS A 314 15.53 -1.43 -38.10
CA HIS A 314 14.50 -2.18 -38.81
C HIS A 314 15.03 -3.60 -39.05
N PHE A 315 14.47 -4.56 -38.33
CA PHE A 315 14.78 -5.97 -38.48
C PHE A 315 13.58 -6.69 -39.09
N SER A 316 13.79 -7.38 -40.22
CA SER A 316 12.79 -8.23 -40.84
C SER A 316 13.35 -9.64 -41.02
N ILE A 317 12.55 -10.63 -40.66
CA ILE A 317 12.85 -12.03 -40.94
C ILE A 317 11.63 -12.74 -41.50
N LYS A 318 11.84 -13.51 -42.56
CA LYS A 318 10.78 -14.20 -43.30
C LYS A 318 11.23 -15.61 -43.63
N ASN A 319 10.41 -16.60 -43.32
CA ASN A 319 10.67 -18.01 -43.66
C ASN A 319 9.40 -18.70 -44.17
N ASN A 320 9.58 -19.72 -45.01
CA ASN A 320 8.45 -20.52 -45.46
C ASN A 320 8.01 -21.56 -44.40
N ILE A 321 6.72 -21.92 -44.45
CA ILE A 321 6.13 -22.97 -43.62
C ILE A 321 6.06 -24.27 -44.46
N PRO A 322 6.68 -25.37 -44.01
CA PRO A 322 6.71 -26.62 -44.76
C PRO A 322 5.31 -27.19 -45.00
N GLN A 323 5.06 -27.70 -46.21
CA GLN A 323 3.76 -28.26 -46.61
C GLN A 323 3.27 -29.40 -45.69
N ASN A 324 4.17 -30.23 -45.14
CA ASN A 324 3.81 -31.30 -44.20
C ASN A 324 3.23 -30.79 -42.87
N THR A 325 3.45 -29.52 -42.51
CA THR A 325 2.87 -28.89 -41.32
C THR A 325 1.46 -28.33 -41.59
N ARG A 326 1.05 -28.22 -42.87
CA ARG A 326 -0.30 -27.77 -43.26
C ARG A 326 -1.38 -28.79 -42.92
N LEU A 327 -1.01 -30.07 -42.81
CA LEU A 327 -1.92 -31.19 -42.51
C LEU A 327 -2.23 -31.36 -41.01
N GLN A 328 -1.65 -30.55 -40.11
CA GLN A 328 -1.85 -30.61 -38.66
C GLN A 328 -2.55 -29.37 -38.10
N LYS A 329 -3.51 -28.77 -38.81
CA LYS A 329 -4.45 -27.85 -38.16
C LYS A 329 -5.63 -28.65 -37.61
N PRO A 330 -5.90 -28.65 -36.29
CA PRO A 330 -7.24 -28.92 -35.81
C PRO A 330 -8.15 -27.81 -36.35
N ALA A 331 -9.25 -28.19 -36.99
CA ALA A 331 -10.31 -27.25 -37.31
C ALA A 331 -10.89 -26.70 -36.00
N GLY A 332 -10.78 -25.40 -35.79
CA GLY A 332 -11.50 -24.68 -34.73
C GLY A 332 -10.61 -24.05 -33.66
N LYS A 333 -10.37 -22.74 -33.81
CA LYS A 333 -10.52 -21.68 -32.79
C LYS A 333 -9.89 -20.39 -33.32
N SER A 334 -10.74 -19.53 -33.86
CA SER A 334 -10.44 -18.13 -34.14
C SER A 334 -10.16 -17.40 -32.82
N GLY A 335 -8.89 -17.19 -32.48
CA GLY A 335 -8.53 -16.35 -31.32
C GLY A 335 -7.15 -16.61 -30.68
N GLU A 336 -6.45 -17.69 -31.03
CA GLU A 336 -5.12 -17.93 -30.45
C GLU A 336 -4.04 -17.05 -31.11
N LYS A 337 -3.31 -16.31 -30.27
CA LYS A 337 -2.20 -15.43 -30.69
C LYS A 337 -1.22 -16.19 -31.58
N VAL A 338 -0.93 -15.63 -32.74
CA VAL A 338 0.12 -16.11 -33.64
C VAL A 338 1.46 -16.05 -32.88
N GLY A 339 2.07 -17.21 -32.65
CA GLY A 339 3.39 -17.32 -32.00
C GLY A 339 3.43 -18.35 -30.87
N GLY A 340 4.33 -19.33 -30.99
CA GLY A 340 4.60 -20.30 -29.93
C GLY A 340 5.26 -19.66 -28.69
N PHE A 341 5.50 -20.47 -27.66
CA PHE A 341 6.09 -20.04 -26.37
C PHE A 341 7.34 -19.15 -26.51
N GLY A 342 8.21 -19.42 -27.50
CA GLY A 342 9.42 -18.62 -27.75
C GLY A 342 9.13 -17.17 -28.13
N LEU A 343 8.17 -16.94 -29.03
CA LEU A 343 7.81 -15.59 -29.50
C LEU A 343 7.11 -14.77 -28.40
N SER A 344 6.30 -15.44 -27.57
CA SER A 344 5.65 -14.83 -26.40
C SER A 344 6.69 -14.32 -25.38
N ASN A 345 7.77 -15.08 -25.16
CA ASN A 345 8.86 -14.67 -24.28
C ASN A 345 9.66 -13.50 -24.87
N THR A 346 10.01 -13.55 -26.16
CA THR A 346 10.72 -12.44 -26.81
C THR A 346 9.88 -11.16 -26.83
N SER A 347 8.57 -11.25 -27.07
CA SER A 347 7.66 -10.09 -27.04
C SER A 347 7.55 -9.47 -25.64
N LYS A 348 7.42 -10.28 -24.58
CA LYS A 348 7.45 -9.77 -23.20
C LYS A 348 8.79 -9.10 -22.87
N ARG A 349 9.90 -9.70 -23.33
CA ARG A 349 11.24 -9.15 -23.13
C ARG A 349 11.40 -7.79 -23.83
N LEU A 350 10.91 -7.64 -25.06
CA LEU A 350 10.86 -6.36 -25.77
C LEU A 350 10.07 -5.30 -24.98
N GLN A 351 8.89 -5.65 -24.47
CA GLN A 351 8.05 -4.74 -23.71
C GLN A 351 8.71 -4.25 -22.42
N LEU A 352 9.48 -5.10 -21.75
CA LEU A 352 10.20 -4.75 -20.52
C LEU A 352 11.46 -3.91 -20.78
N LEU A 353 12.21 -4.23 -21.82
CA LEU A 353 13.51 -3.59 -22.08
C LEU A 353 13.41 -2.32 -22.93
N TYR A 354 12.39 -2.22 -23.78
CA TYR A 354 12.19 -1.10 -24.71
C TYR A 354 10.76 -0.56 -24.63
N PRO A 355 10.27 -0.12 -23.46
CA PRO A 355 8.92 0.41 -23.33
C PRO A 355 8.73 1.61 -24.27
N GLU A 356 7.66 1.59 -25.07
CA GLU A 356 7.30 2.62 -26.06
C GLU A 356 8.33 2.91 -27.17
N LYS A 357 9.50 2.25 -27.14
CA LYS A 357 10.60 2.38 -28.12
C LYS A 357 10.62 1.27 -29.17
N HIS A 358 9.57 0.44 -29.25
CA HIS A 358 9.53 -0.69 -30.18
C HIS A 358 8.16 -0.89 -30.80
N LYS A 359 8.16 -1.44 -32.02
CA LYS A 359 6.97 -1.95 -32.72
C LYS A 359 7.28 -3.32 -33.30
N LEU A 360 6.55 -4.32 -32.84
CA LEU A 360 6.67 -5.71 -33.32
C LEU A 360 5.41 -6.08 -34.11
N SER A 361 5.59 -6.48 -35.37
CA SER A 361 4.56 -7.05 -36.23
C SER A 361 4.91 -8.50 -36.53
N VAL A 362 3.95 -9.40 -36.33
CA VAL A 362 4.12 -10.83 -36.61
C VAL A 362 2.98 -11.24 -37.51
N GLN A 363 3.30 -11.78 -38.69
CA GLN A 363 2.31 -12.23 -39.65
C GLN A 363 2.60 -13.67 -40.03
N GLN A 364 1.53 -14.46 -40.10
CA GLN A 364 1.59 -15.84 -40.52
C GLN A 364 0.53 -16.08 -41.60
N THR A 365 0.96 -16.49 -42.78
CA THR A 365 0.11 -16.96 -43.87
C THR A 365 0.13 -18.49 -43.93
N GLU A 366 -0.53 -19.08 -44.93
CA GLU A 366 -0.50 -20.54 -45.15
C GLU A 366 0.87 -21.06 -45.65
N SER A 367 1.68 -20.18 -46.24
CA SER A 367 2.96 -20.51 -46.85
C SER A 367 4.15 -19.90 -46.13
N GLU A 368 3.95 -18.90 -45.28
CA GLU A 368 5.04 -18.07 -44.79
C GLU A 368 4.78 -17.53 -43.39
N PHE A 369 5.88 -17.33 -42.67
CA PHE A 369 5.93 -16.64 -41.40
C PHE A 369 6.89 -15.46 -41.52
N SER A 370 6.47 -14.29 -41.01
CA SER A 370 7.27 -13.07 -41.04
C SER A 370 7.20 -12.32 -39.71
N VAL A 371 8.32 -11.73 -39.33
CA VAL A 371 8.46 -10.87 -38.16
C VAL A 371 9.14 -9.59 -38.61
N ASP A 372 8.51 -8.46 -38.31
CA ASP A 372 9.07 -7.13 -38.51
C ASP A 372 9.17 -6.43 -37.16
N LEU A 373 10.37 -6.03 -36.80
CA LEU A 373 10.69 -5.30 -35.59
C LEU A 373 11.27 -3.94 -35.96
N VAL A 374 10.65 -2.89 -35.47
CA VAL A 374 11.21 -1.54 -35.44
C VAL A 374 11.60 -1.23 -34.01
N LEU A 375 12.84 -0.79 -33.80
CA LEU A 375 13.40 -0.57 -32.48
C LEU A 375 14.24 0.70 -32.46
N GLU A 376 13.92 1.62 -31.57
CA GLU A 376 14.78 2.78 -31.30
C GLU A 376 15.96 2.35 -30.42
N LEU A 377 17.18 2.61 -30.88
CA LEU A 377 18.42 2.20 -30.23
C LEU A 377 19.17 3.40 -29.63
N ASP A 378 19.84 3.14 -28.51
CA ASP A 378 20.74 4.12 -27.92
C ASP A 378 22.13 4.01 -28.56
N MET A 379 22.79 5.15 -28.77
CA MET A 379 24.15 5.19 -29.32
C MET A 379 25.19 4.64 -28.33
N SER A 380 26.19 3.92 -28.85
CA SER A 380 27.34 3.45 -28.09
C SER A 380 28.22 4.62 -27.66
N GLY A 381 28.85 4.51 -26.48
CA GLY A 381 29.72 5.57 -25.93
C GLY A 381 30.92 5.94 -26.81
N VAL A 382 31.25 5.12 -27.82
CA VAL A 382 32.32 5.35 -28.81
C VAL A 382 31.93 6.46 -29.79
N ALA A 383 30.66 6.60 -30.14
CA ALA A 383 30.17 7.62 -31.07
C ALA A 383 30.13 9.04 -30.45
N ARG A 384 30.08 9.16 -29.11
CA ARG A 384 30.06 10.47 -28.43
C ARG A 384 31.36 11.28 -28.60
N HIS A 385 32.47 10.65 -29.00
CA HIS A 385 33.76 11.30 -29.17
C HIS A 385 34.08 11.74 -30.61
N VAL A 386 33.22 11.43 -31.59
CA VAL A 386 33.44 11.81 -33.00
C VAL A 386 32.62 13.06 -33.39
N ILE A 387 31.69 13.50 -32.53
CA ILE A 387 30.79 14.65 -32.78
C ILE A 387 31.06 15.82 -31.80
N SER A 388 32.21 15.86 -31.13
CA SER A 388 32.60 17.00 -30.25
C SER A 388 33.58 17.94 -30.90
#